data_AF-A0A369I519-F1
#
_entry.id   AF-A0A369I519-F1
#
_cell.length_a   1.000
_cell.length_b   1.000
_cell.length_c   1.000
_cell.angle_alpha   90.00
_cell.angle_beta   90.00
_cell.angle_gamma   90.00
#
_symmetry.space_group_name_H-M   'P 1'
#
loop_
_entity.id
_entity.type
_entity.pdbx_description
1 polymer ?
#
loop_
_entity_poly.entity_id
_entity_poly.type
_entity_poly.pdbx_seq_one_letter_code
_entity_poly.pdbx_strand_id
1 'polypeptide(L)'
;MGKVVFCIGSIALVLLSIACGAVDELKESSWEKERCDTTQRLESFSVLDLVLPFSQADTLKEALISVPQIYVTTIKNGQIQPWKALTAPSFQGQPYELKLPQASFRVDTLSTLDLTYLWSLADRYDYPYLRYESILKSVRDSFLVKRDAMMQTYLRQFPHYKLRVQSDLRGSGKQKRHLTMGKSVSPLSQHQFGLASDIAILSRGRQLQNITHYKTFLGQIGRQYSLTWGGNFLGFVDPNHIQFFANSAELLANIPALRFEYEAYGRYFKNRVQAMTAAGKAAKVEDTKALLAALHQLHKGQACVCDTLAERPTSLFIRNLALEATKAGYQSGRDILIIGNLDQHTTSLIHPTGVQKTFRLGVWQ
;
A
#
# COMPACT_ATOMS: atom_id res chain seq x y z
N MET A 1 19.57 1.91 -79.75
CA MET A 1 20.38 2.28 -78.57
C MET A 1 19.61 3.32 -77.77
N GLY A 2 18.72 2.87 -76.89
CA GLY A 2 17.90 3.75 -76.04
C GLY A 2 18.35 3.62 -74.59
N LYS A 3 18.79 4.74 -73.99
CA LYS A 3 19.10 4.84 -72.56
C LYS A 3 17.80 5.12 -71.81
N VAL A 4 17.39 4.20 -70.95
CA VAL A 4 16.32 4.44 -69.96
C VAL A 4 16.96 5.07 -68.74
N VAL A 5 16.55 6.30 -68.43
CA VAL A 5 16.85 7.03 -67.19
C VAL A 5 15.77 6.64 -66.19
N PHE A 6 16.15 5.99 -65.08
CA PHE A 6 15.24 5.68 -63.98
C PHE A 6 15.41 6.68 -62.83
N CYS A 7 14.27 7.29 -62.50
CA CYS A 7 13.84 8.02 -61.31
C CYS A 7 14.77 8.05 -60.07
N ILE A 8 15.19 9.26 -59.68
CA ILE A 8 15.38 9.64 -58.27
C ILE A 8 14.69 10.98 -58.07
N GLY A 9 13.44 10.94 -57.64
CA GLY A 9 12.65 12.16 -57.44
C GLY A 9 11.29 11.88 -56.85
N SER A 10 11.23 11.19 -55.70
CA SER A 10 10.05 11.14 -54.81
C SER A 10 10.32 10.41 -53.47
N ILE A 11 11.49 10.60 -52.83
CA ILE A 11 11.76 10.07 -51.47
C ILE A 11 12.16 11.20 -50.49
N ALA A 12 12.06 12.47 -50.89
CA ALA A 12 12.40 13.60 -50.02
C ALA A 12 11.18 14.28 -49.37
N LEU A 13 9.94 13.88 -49.68
CA LEU A 13 8.72 14.54 -49.15
C LEU A 13 7.90 13.69 -48.16
N VAL A 14 8.38 12.50 -47.79
CA VAL A 14 7.77 11.66 -46.74
C VAL A 14 8.59 11.69 -45.43
N LEU A 15 9.82 12.22 -45.47
CA LEU A 15 10.70 12.33 -44.30
C LEU A 15 10.60 13.66 -43.54
N LEU A 16 9.77 14.61 -43.98
CA LEU A 16 9.53 15.88 -43.31
C LEU A 16 8.19 15.94 -42.52
N SER A 17 7.35 14.90 -42.62
CA SER A 17 6.06 14.83 -41.91
C SER A 17 6.07 13.89 -40.70
N ILE A 18 7.21 13.22 -40.41
CA ILE A 18 7.39 12.34 -39.24
C ILE A 18 8.14 13.05 -38.10
N ALA A 19 8.66 14.26 -38.34
CA ALA A 19 9.47 15.02 -37.38
C ALA A 19 8.72 16.11 -36.59
N CYS A 20 7.39 16.18 -36.68
CA CYS A 20 6.56 17.19 -35.97
C CYS A 20 5.37 16.62 -35.17
N GLY A 21 5.35 15.32 -34.88
CA GLY A 21 4.27 14.68 -34.10
C GLY A 21 4.73 13.94 -32.84
N ALA A 22 6.00 14.01 -32.49
CA ALA A 22 6.58 13.24 -31.39
C ALA A 22 7.59 14.04 -30.57
N VAL A 23 7.23 15.25 -30.16
CA VAL A 23 7.90 15.95 -29.06
C VAL A 23 6.81 16.68 -28.26
N ASP A 24 6.77 16.37 -26.96
CA ASP A 24 5.92 16.96 -25.92
C ASP A 24 4.44 16.56 -25.87
N GLU A 25 4.18 15.26 -25.83
CA GLU A 25 3.51 14.76 -24.62
C GLU A 25 4.61 14.46 -23.60
N LEU A 26 5.03 15.51 -22.88
CA LEU A 26 5.34 15.31 -21.46
C LEU A 26 4.10 14.63 -20.91
N LYS A 27 4.15 13.30 -20.76
CA LYS A 27 3.14 12.52 -20.06
C LYS A 27 3.05 13.12 -18.67
N GLU A 28 2.19 14.12 -18.50
CA GLU A 28 1.66 14.51 -17.20
C GLU A 28 1.27 13.19 -16.56
N SER A 29 1.95 12.89 -15.47
CA SER A 29 1.80 11.62 -14.83
C SER A 29 0.34 11.50 -14.41
N SER A 30 -0.34 10.41 -14.79
CA SER A 30 -1.82 10.32 -14.72
C SER A 30 -2.38 10.58 -13.33
N TRP A 31 -1.55 10.43 -12.30
CA TRP A 31 -1.91 10.72 -10.91
C TRP A 31 -2.17 12.21 -10.63
N GLU A 32 -1.65 13.14 -11.44
CA GLU A 32 -1.85 14.59 -11.28
C GLU A 32 -3.28 15.02 -11.61
N LYS A 33 -3.98 14.23 -12.44
CA LYS A 33 -5.38 14.44 -12.82
C LYS A 33 -6.36 13.62 -11.98
N GLU A 34 -5.85 12.92 -10.97
CA GLU A 34 -6.66 12.08 -10.09
C GLU A 34 -7.78 12.86 -9.44
N ARG A 35 -8.98 12.31 -9.55
CA ARG A 35 -10.13 12.80 -8.81
C ARG A 35 -11.07 11.68 -8.46
N CYS A 36 -11.73 11.85 -7.33
CA CYS A 36 -12.85 11.01 -6.97
C CYS A 36 -14.14 11.61 -7.55
N ASP A 37 -14.78 10.90 -8.47
CA ASP A 37 -15.98 11.34 -9.17
C ASP A 37 -17.24 10.82 -8.45
N THR A 38 -17.95 11.73 -7.76
CA THR A 38 -19.21 11.40 -7.06
C THR A 38 -20.44 11.34 -7.96
N THR A 39 -20.30 11.69 -9.24
CA THR A 39 -21.39 11.60 -10.22
C THR A 39 -21.53 10.19 -10.79
N GLN A 40 -20.43 9.43 -10.78
CA GLN A 40 -20.43 8.02 -11.13
C GLN A 40 -20.90 7.16 -9.97
N ARG A 41 -21.54 6.04 -10.33
CA ARG A 41 -22.10 5.09 -9.37
C ARG A 41 -21.20 3.87 -9.27
N LEU A 42 -20.99 3.41 -8.04
CA LEU A 42 -20.36 2.12 -7.78
C LEU A 42 -21.35 1.00 -8.09
N GLU A 43 -20.89 -0.04 -8.79
CA GLU A 43 -21.71 -1.22 -9.12
C GLU A 43 -21.66 -2.29 -8.01
N SER A 44 -20.61 -2.27 -7.20
CA SER A 44 -20.38 -3.16 -6.08
C SER A 44 -19.39 -2.52 -5.08
N PHE A 45 -19.23 -3.16 -3.92
CA PHE A 45 -18.14 -2.86 -2.99
C PHE A 45 -17.23 -4.07 -2.87
N SER A 46 -15.92 -3.84 -2.92
CA SER A 46 -14.96 -4.75 -2.30
C SER A 46 -14.90 -4.48 -0.79
N VAL A 47 -14.37 -5.44 -0.02
CA VAL A 47 -14.15 -5.24 1.41
C VAL A 47 -13.13 -4.12 1.67
N LEU A 48 -12.12 -3.98 0.80
CA LEU A 48 -11.16 -2.90 0.87
C LEU A 48 -11.85 -1.53 0.80
N ASP A 49 -12.83 -1.36 -0.10
CA ASP A 49 -13.59 -0.11 -0.25
C ASP A 49 -14.36 0.28 1.02
N LEU A 50 -14.84 -0.72 1.77
CA LEU A 50 -15.59 -0.51 3.00
C LEU A 50 -14.70 -0.07 4.16
N VAL A 51 -13.45 -0.54 4.19
CA VAL A 51 -12.51 -0.38 5.31
C VAL A 51 -11.58 0.80 5.10
N LEU A 52 -11.06 0.99 3.88
CA LEU A 52 -10.05 1.99 3.55
C LEU A 52 -10.36 3.40 4.10
N PRO A 53 -11.60 3.91 4.04
CA PRO A 53 -11.95 5.23 4.57
C PRO A 53 -11.68 5.40 6.08
N PHE A 54 -11.61 4.29 6.81
CA PHE A 54 -11.37 4.25 8.24
C PHE A 54 -9.94 3.81 8.61
N SER A 55 -9.10 3.48 7.63
CA SER A 55 -7.74 2.95 7.83
C SER A 55 -6.82 3.89 8.63
N GLN A 56 -6.99 5.21 8.46
CA GLN A 56 -6.24 6.26 9.17
C GLN A 56 -6.76 6.56 10.59
N ALA A 57 -7.83 5.92 11.05
CA ALA A 57 -8.43 6.16 12.35
C ALA A 57 -7.70 5.41 13.48
N ASP A 58 -6.37 5.52 13.54
CA ASP A 58 -5.54 4.79 14.52
C ASP A 58 -5.96 5.05 15.98
N THR A 59 -6.49 6.25 16.27
CA THR A 59 -7.03 6.59 17.59
C THR A 59 -8.23 5.72 18.01
N LEU A 60 -9.01 5.21 17.06
CA LEU A 60 -10.13 4.31 17.36
C LEU A 60 -9.61 2.92 17.75
N LYS A 61 -8.58 2.42 17.06
CA LYS A 61 -7.94 1.12 17.38
C LYS A 61 -7.33 1.12 18.78
N GLU A 62 -6.68 2.23 19.15
CA GLU A 62 -6.09 2.42 20.48
C GLU A 62 -7.15 2.48 21.58
N ALA A 63 -8.37 2.94 21.27
CA ALA A 63 -9.47 3.03 22.22
C ALA A 63 -10.17 1.69 22.53
N LEU A 64 -9.89 0.63 21.77
CA LEU A 64 -10.41 -0.71 22.05
C LEU A 64 -9.78 -1.29 23.33
N ILE A 65 -10.60 -1.65 24.31
CA ILE A 65 -10.13 -2.24 25.58
C ILE A 65 -10.17 -3.76 25.60
N SER A 66 -10.88 -4.37 24.65
CA SER A 66 -11.00 -5.82 24.47
C SER A 66 -11.06 -6.15 22.98
N VAL A 67 -10.80 -7.42 22.65
CA VAL A 67 -10.81 -7.90 21.27
C VAL A 67 -12.24 -7.87 20.73
N PRO A 68 -12.55 -7.04 19.71
CA PRO A 68 -13.91 -6.90 19.22
C PRO A 68 -14.28 -8.06 18.27
N GLN A 69 -15.57 -8.23 18.05
CA GLN A 69 -16.05 -8.80 16.80
C GLN A 69 -16.27 -7.67 15.78
N ILE A 70 -16.05 -7.96 14.50
CA ILE A 70 -16.30 -7.01 13.41
C ILE A 70 -17.45 -7.56 12.58
N TYR A 71 -18.57 -6.85 12.59
CA TYR A 71 -19.76 -7.16 11.80
C TYR A 71 -19.76 -6.31 10.54
N VAL A 72 -20.08 -6.92 9.41
CA VAL A 72 -20.18 -6.24 8.12
C VAL A 72 -21.43 -6.67 7.37
N THR A 73 -22.09 -5.70 6.74
CA THR A 73 -23.14 -5.95 5.75
C THR A 73 -23.09 -4.88 4.65
N THR A 74 -23.83 -5.13 3.58
CA THR A 74 -24.10 -4.14 2.55
C THR A 74 -25.60 -3.98 2.31
N ILE A 75 -25.99 -2.84 1.75
CA ILE A 75 -27.36 -2.56 1.31
C ILE A 75 -27.33 -2.38 -0.20
N LYS A 76 -28.20 -3.10 -0.90
CA LYS A 76 -28.34 -3.05 -2.35
C LYS A 76 -29.81 -3.14 -2.72
N ASN A 77 -30.30 -2.22 -3.55
CA ASN A 77 -31.69 -2.12 -3.98
C ASN A 77 -32.68 -2.08 -2.79
N GLY A 78 -32.32 -1.35 -1.73
CA GLY A 78 -33.09 -1.25 -0.49
C GLY A 78 -33.06 -2.49 0.40
N GLN A 79 -32.33 -3.55 0.02
CA GLN A 79 -32.25 -4.80 0.77
C GLN A 79 -30.91 -4.94 1.50
N ILE A 80 -31.00 -5.27 2.79
CA ILE A 80 -29.85 -5.61 3.63
C ILE A 80 -29.35 -7.00 3.21
N GLN A 81 -28.10 -7.07 2.82
CA GLN A 81 -27.45 -8.33 2.49
C GLN A 81 -27.15 -9.14 3.76
N PRO A 82 -26.93 -10.47 3.66
CA PRO A 82 -26.61 -11.29 4.81
C PRO A 82 -25.42 -10.73 5.61
N TRP A 83 -25.56 -10.73 6.93
CA TRP A 83 -24.50 -10.33 7.83
C TRP A 83 -23.32 -11.30 7.74
N LYS A 84 -22.12 -10.74 7.83
CA LYS A 84 -20.88 -11.47 8.08
C LYS A 84 -20.23 -10.92 9.34
N ALA A 85 -19.52 -11.77 10.05
CA ALA A 85 -18.76 -11.34 11.21
C ALA A 85 -17.43 -12.08 11.29
N LEU A 86 -16.43 -11.44 11.87
CA LEU A 86 -15.16 -12.07 12.19
C LEU A 86 -14.66 -11.65 13.57
N THR A 87 -13.69 -12.38 14.07
CA THR A 87 -12.92 -12.03 15.27
C THR A 87 -11.52 -12.63 15.17
N ALA A 88 -10.69 -12.41 16.17
CA ALA A 88 -9.40 -13.04 16.31
C ALA A 88 -9.17 -13.45 17.77
N PRO A 89 -8.24 -14.37 18.08
CA PRO A 89 -7.93 -14.72 19.46
C PRO A 89 -7.24 -13.57 20.25
N SER A 90 -6.65 -12.60 19.55
CA SER A 90 -6.01 -11.42 20.12
C SER A 90 -5.94 -10.29 19.09
N PHE A 91 -5.58 -9.06 19.49
CA PHE A 91 -5.36 -7.93 18.56
C PHE A 91 -4.28 -8.19 17.50
N GLN A 92 -3.39 -9.15 17.72
CA GLN A 92 -2.32 -9.55 16.80
C GLN A 92 -2.53 -10.99 16.29
N GLY A 93 -3.70 -11.57 16.56
CA GLY A 93 -4.07 -12.90 16.11
C GLY A 93 -4.52 -12.87 14.65
N GLN A 94 -4.47 -14.04 14.02
CA GLN A 94 -5.05 -14.23 12.69
C GLN A 94 -6.58 -14.22 12.79
N PRO A 95 -7.28 -13.37 12.02
CA PRO A 95 -8.73 -13.29 12.06
C PRO A 95 -9.37 -14.52 11.41
N TYR A 96 -10.56 -14.89 11.88
CA TYR A 96 -11.39 -15.94 11.31
C TYR A 96 -12.87 -15.54 11.30
N GLU A 97 -13.59 -16.04 10.30
CA GLU A 97 -15.03 -15.77 10.14
C GLU A 97 -15.85 -16.50 11.22
N LEU A 98 -16.84 -15.80 11.79
CA LEU A 98 -17.78 -16.33 12.76
C LEU A 98 -19.00 -16.94 12.06
N LYS A 99 -19.46 -18.08 12.56
CA LYS A 99 -20.73 -18.66 12.13
C LYS A 99 -21.89 -17.95 12.82
N LEU A 100 -22.70 -17.24 12.04
CA LEU A 100 -23.86 -16.52 12.56
C LEU A 100 -25.12 -17.40 12.61
N PRO A 101 -26.00 -17.23 13.61
CA PRO A 101 -27.17 -18.11 13.83
C PRO A 101 -28.23 -18.10 12.72
N GLN A 102 -28.21 -17.13 11.79
CA GLN A 102 -29.28 -16.90 10.80
C GLN A 102 -28.87 -17.17 9.34
N ALA A 103 -27.70 -17.73 9.06
CA ALA A 103 -27.27 -17.99 7.69
C ALA A 103 -27.82 -19.31 7.14
N SER A 104 -29.12 -19.36 6.80
CA SER A 104 -29.71 -20.46 6.01
C SER A 104 -29.41 -20.38 4.51
N PHE A 105 -28.62 -19.39 4.08
CA PHE A 105 -28.17 -19.23 2.71
C PHE A 105 -26.66 -19.49 2.63
N ARG A 106 -26.21 -20.16 1.55
CA ARG A 106 -24.79 -20.20 1.19
C ARG A 106 -24.35 -18.79 0.85
N VAL A 107 -23.80 -18.09 1.83
CA VAL A 107 -23.14 -16.79 1.63
C VAL A 107 -21.72 -17.09 1.15
N ASP A 108 -21.24 -16.38 0.14
CA ASP A 108 -19.83 -16.42 -0.25
C ASP A 108 -18.96 -16.12 0.97
N THR A 109 -18.08 -17.05 1.34
CA THR A 109 -17.18 -16.89 2.50
C THR A 109 -16.21 -15.73 2.29
N LEU A 110 -15.81 -15.04 3.36
CA LEU A 110 -14.75 -14.03 3.27
C LEU A 110 -13.43 -14.70 2.89
N SER A 111 -12.72 -14.11 1.93
CA SER A 111 -11.36 -14.56 1.62
C SER A 111 -10.43 -14.22 2.79
N THR A 112 -9.25 -14.87 2.84
CA THR A 112 -8.21 -14.51 3.82
C THR A 112 -7.87 -13.01 3.77
N LEU A 113 -7.82 -12.43 2.57
CA LEU A 113 -7.49 -11.01 2.40
C LEU A 113 -8.62 -10.09 2.89
N ASP A 114 -9.88 -10.48 2.69
CA ASP A 114 -11.02 -9.75 3.24
C ASP A 114 -11.00 -9.73 4.77
N LEU A 115 -10.70 -10.89 5.38
CA LEU A 115 -10.52 -10.99 6.83
C LEU A 115 -9.39 -10.08 7.31
N THR A 116 -8.25 -10.07 6.61
CA THR A 116 -7.12 -9.18 6.91
C THR A 116 -7.51 -7.70 6.83
N TYR A 117 -8.22 -7.28 5.79
CA TYR A 117 -8.66 -5.89 5.66
C TYR A 117 -9.65 -5.50 6.76
N LEU A 118 -10.70 -6.30 7.00
CA LEU A 118 -11.64 -5.99 8.06
C LEU A 118 -10.95 -5.92 9.43
N TRP A 119 -10.04 -6.86 9.70
CA TRP A 119 -9.31 -6.90 10.97
C TRP A 119 -8.38 -5.70 11.18
N SER A 120 -7.96 -5.01 10.13
CA SER A 120 -7.17 -3.77 10.25
C SER A 120 -7.88 -2.65 11.03
N LEU A 121 -9.20 -2.74 11.23
CA LEU A 121 -9.99 -1.82 12.07
C LEU A 121 -9.79 -2.05 13.57
N ALA A 122 -9.23 -3.19 13.97
CA ALA A 122 -9.04 -3.57 15.37
C ALA A 122 -7.59 -3.92 15.71
N ASP A 123 -6.81 -4.37 14.73
CA ASP A 123 -5.49 -4.93 14.98
C ASP A 123 -4.46 -3.92 15.52
N ARG A 124 -3.36 -4.48 16.05
CA ARG A 124 -2.25 -3.71 16.65
C ARG A 124 -0.89 -4.25 16.19
N TYR A 125 -0.78 -4.53 14.89
CA TYR A 125 0.49 -4.96 14.34
C TYR A 125 1.48 -3.80 14.29
N ASP A 126 2.58 -3.90 15.06
CA ASP A 126 3.72 -3.01 14.84
C ASP A 126 4.41 -3.32 13.50
N TYR A 127 4.32 -4.56 13.01
CA TYR A 127 4.92 -4.98 11.73
C TYR A 127 3.83 -5.37 10.72
N PRO A 128 3.61 -4.58 9.65
CA PRO A 128 2.72 -4.94 8.54
C PRO A 128 3.00 -6.32 7.95
N TYR A 129 4.25 -6.80 7.99
CA TYR A 129 4.59 -8.17 7.60
C TYR A 129 3.69 -9.23 8.26
N LEU A 130 3.39 -9.11 9.56
CA LEU A 130 2.61 -10.12 10.29
C LEU A 130 1.13 -10.14 9.84
N ARG A 131 0.59 -8.97 9.47
CA ARG A 131 -0.75 -8.83 8.89
C ARG A 131 -0.86 -9.56 7.53
N TYR A 132 0.21 -9.51 6.74
CA TYR A 132 0.25 -10.03 5.37
C TYR A 132 1.15 -11.27 5.21
N GLU A 133 1.42 -11.98 6.30
CA GLU A 133 2.40 -13.09 6.26
C GLU A 133 2.00 -14.15 5.24
N SER A 134 0.71 -14.46 5.12
CA SER A 134 0.18 -15.43 4.15
C SER A 134 0.53 -15.12 2.69
N ILE A 135 0.71 -13.85 2.33
CA ILE A 135 1.06 -13.42 0.97
C ILE A 135 2.52 -12.97 0.84
N LEU A 136 3.21 -12.69 1.95
CA LEU A 136 4.60 -12.21 1.97
C LEU A 136 5.63 -13.29 2.31
N LYS A 137 5.23 -14.38 2.95
CA LYS A 137 6.17 -15.37 3.49
C LYS A 137 7.14 -15.90 2.43
N SER A 138 6.64 -16.35 1.29
CA SER A 138 7.50 -16.91 0.23
C SER A 138 8.48 -15.88 -0.35
N VAL A 139 8.02 -14.63 -0.54
CA VAL A 139 8.85 -13.53 -1.05
C VAL A 139 9.93 -13.16 -0.03
N ARG A 140 9.56 -13.09 1.25
CA ARG A 140 10.50 -12.88 2.34
C ARG A 140 11.53 -14.01 2.44
N ASP A 141 11.10 -15.26 2.40
CA ASP A 141 12.01 -16.41 2.47
C ASP A 141 13.03 -16.36 1.31
N SER A 142 12.57 -16.02 0.10
CA SER A 142 13.45 -15.78 -1.06
C SER A 142 14.42 -14.62 -0.83
N PHE A 143 13.95 -13.49 -0.29
CA PHE A 143 14.79 -12.34 0.04
C PHE A 143 15.89 -12.71 1.03
N LEU A 144 15.56 -13.41 2.11
CA LEU A 144 16.53 -13.80 3.15
C LEU A 144 17.60 -14.75 2.59
N VAL A 145 17.21 -15.74 1.78
CA VAL A 145 18.16 -16.64 1.11
C VAL A 145 19.10 -15.87 0.19
N LYS A 146 18.58 -14.95 -0.62
CA LYS A 146 19.40 -14.09 -1.51
C LYS A 146 20.35 -13.19 -0.73
N ARG A 147 19.86 -12.56 0.34
CA ARG A 147 20.66 -11.70 1.22
C ARG A 147 21.81 -12.47 1.86
N ASP A 148 21.52 -13.65 2.40
CA ASP A 148 22.53 -14.46 3.09
C ASP A 148 23.56 -15.00 2.10
N ALA A 149 23.13 -15.45 0.91
CA ALA A 149 24.04 -15.86 -0.15
C ALA A 149 24.94 -14.72 -0.64
N MET A 150 24.39 -13.50 -0.80
CA MET A 150 25.15 -12.29 -1.11
C MET A 150 26.20 -12.00 -0.04
N MET A 151 25.82 -12.06 1.24
CA MET A 151 26.74 -11.88 2.37
C MET A 151 27.90 -12.89 2.34
N GLN A 152 27.61 -14.16 2.08
CA GLN A 152 28.64 -15.20 1.97
C GLN A 152 29.57 -14.98 0.79
N THR A 153 29.06 -14.55 -0.36
CA THR A 153 29.90 -14.22 -1.52
C THR A 153 30.86 -13.07 -1.24
N TYR A 154 30.41 -12.03 -0.53
CA TYR A 154 31.29 -10.94 -0.11
C TYR A 154 32.37 -11.42 0.85
N LEU A 155 32.03 -12.21 1.87
CA LEU A 155 33.00 -12.72 2.85
C LEU A 155 34.05 -13.66 2.23
N ARG A 156 33.70 -14.42 1.19
CA ARG A 156 34.67 -15.22 0.42
C ARG A 156 35.69 -14.35 -0.32
N GLN A 157 35.27 -13.20 -0.86
CA GLN A 157 36.15 -12.27 -1.58
C GLN A 157 36.95 -11.38 -0.62
N PHE A 158 36.42 -11.09 0.56
CA PHE A 158 37.02 -10.17 1.53
C PHE A 158 37.01 -10.74 2.96
N PRO A 159 37.80 -11.79 3.24
CA PRO A 159 37.73 -12.56 4.50
C PRO A 159 38.16 -11.78 5.75
N HIS A 160 38.81 -10.61 5.59
CA HIS A 160 39.23 -9.76 6.70
C HIS A 160 38.10 -8.90 7.29
N TYR A 161 36.95 -8.83 6.63
CA TYR A 161 35.77 -8.12 7.13
C TYR A 161 34.82 -9.05 7.86
N LYS A 162 33.95 -8.47 8.69
CA LYS A 162 32.77 -9.13 9.24
C LYS A 162 31.53 -8.39 8.78
N LEU A 163 30.42 -9.10 8.60
CA LEU A 163 29.13 -8.50 8.28
C LEU A 163 28.19 -8.64 9.47
N ARG A 164 27.35 -7.63 9.70
CA ARG A 164 26.31 -7.68 10.73
C ARG A 164 25.01 -7.10 10.18
N VAL A 165 23.95 -7.89 10.20
CA VAL A 165 22.59 -7.38 9.96
C VAL A 165 22.21 -6.48 11.14
N GLN A 166 21.96 -5.21 10.86
CA GLN A 166 21.56 -4.20 11.84
C GLN A 166 20.05 -4.12 12.01
N SER A 167 19.30 -4.36 10.94
CA SER A 167 17.84 -4.29 10.93
C SER A 167 17.30 -5.12 9.77
N ASP A 168 16.37 -6.03 10.05
CA ASP A 168 15.56 -6.71 9.03
C ASP A 168 14.13 -6.17 9.07
N LEU A 169 13.40 -6.56 10.12
CA LEU A 169 12.08 -6.02 10.40
C LEU A 169 12.18 -4.69 11.14
N ARG A 170 11.38 -3.72 10.70
CA ARG A 170 11.21 -2.43 11.37
C ARG A 170 9.74 -2.19 11.63
N GLY A 171 9.39 -1.94 12.89
CA GLY A 171 8.03 -1.63 13.28
C GLY A 171 7.58 -0.24 12.81
N SER A 172 6.28 -0.06 12.66
CA SER A 172 5.61 1.18 12.28
C SER A 172 5.92 2.31 13.27
N GLY A 173 6.01 2.02 14.57
CA GLY A 173 6.41 3.03 15.56
C GLY A 173 7.83 3.56 15.32
N LYS A 174 8.78 2.67 15.00
CA LYS A 174 10.16 3.04 14.67
C LYS A 174 10.25 3.77 13.33
N GLN A 175 9.48 3.35 12.33
CA GLN A 175 9.43 4.03 11.03
C GLN A 175 8.86 5.45 11.16
N LYS A 176 7.78 5.64 11.91
CA LYS A 176 7.22 6.96 12.23
C LYS A 176 8.26 7.85 12.91
N ARG A 177 8.99 7.33 13.89
CA ARG A 177 10.10 8.06 14.54
C ARG A 177 11.20 8.44 13.55
N HIS A 178 11.61 7.53 12.66
CA HIS A 178 12.61 7.83 11.61
C HIS A 178 12.13 8.95 10.69
N LEU A 179 10.86 8.94 10.28
CA LEU A 179 10.26 9.99 9.48
C LEU A 179 10.31 11.34 10.19
N THR A 180 9.87 11.42 11.45
CA THR A 180 9.90 12.65 12.26
C THR A 180 11.32 13.19 12.44
N MET A 181 12.31 12.31 12.58
CA MET A 181 13.72 12.70 12.74
C MET A 181 14.43 13.02 11.41
N GLY A 182 13.75 12.96 10.26
CA GLY A 182 14.37 13.14 8.94
C GLY A 182 15.32 12.01 8.53
N LYS A 183 15.29 10.86 9.23
CA LYS A 183 16.03 9.63 8.91
C LYS A 183 15.27 8.70 7.97
N SER A 184 14.11 9.14 7.50
CA SER A 184 13.40 8.54 6.39
C SER A 184 12.61 9.63 5.68
N VAL A 185 12.29 9.39 4.42
CA VAL A 185 11.53 10.30 3.56
C VAL A 185 10.15 9.76 3.19
N SER A 186 9.81 8.58 3.73
CA SER A 186 8.56 7.86 3.47
C SER A 186 7.95 7.35 4.78
N PRO A 187 6.62 7.41 4.96
CA PRO A 187 5.94 6.80 6.10
C PRO A 187 6.00 5.27 6.08
N LEU A 188 6.22 4.67 4.91
CA LEU A 188 6.35 3.23 4.74
C LEU A 188 7.73 2.84 4.21
N SER A 189 8.21 1.68 4.65
CA SER A 189 9.50 1.09 4.27
C SER A 189 9.37 -0.40 3.99
N GLN A 190 10.17 -0.94 3.07
CA GLN A 190 10.22 -2.39 2.83
C GLN A 190 10.67 -3.20 4.07
N HIS A 191 11.32 -2.57 5.05
CA HIS A 191 11.58 -3.21 6.35
C HIS A 191 10.30 -3.58 7.11
N GLN A 192 9.22 -2.81 6.99
CA GLN A 192 7.94 -3.11 7.64
C GLN A 192 7.29 -4.37 7.07
N PHE A 193 7.58 -4.66 5.80
CA PHE A 193 7.11 -5.85 5.07
C PHE A 193 8.11 -7.01 5.13
N GLY A 194 9.27 -6.83 5.78
CA GLY A 194 10.29 -7.88 5.89
C GLY A 194 11.09 -8.12 4.60
N LEU A 195 11.10 -7.14 3.70
CA LEU A 195 11.71 -7.25 2.36
C LEU A 195 12.95 -6.36 2.21
N ALA A 196 13.53 -5.93 3.32
CA ALA A 196 14.75 -5.12 3.34
C ALA A 196 15.62 -5.42 4.55
N SER A 197 16.92 -5.14 4.41
CA SER A 197 17.92 -5.32 5.44
C SER A 197 18.93 -4.18 5.44
N ASP A 198 19.28 -3.70 6.63
CA ASP A 198 20.40 -2.80 6.85
C ASP A 198 21.59 -3.65 7.31
N ILE A 199 22.73 -3.57 6.63
CA ILE A 199 23.90 -4.42 6.88
C ILE A 199 25.12 -3.54 7.14
N ALA A 200 25.84 -3.79 8.24
CA ALA A 200 27.12 -3.16 8.54
C ALA A 200 28.29 -4.01 8.03
N ILE A 201 29.26 -3.38 7.38
CA ILE A 201 30.59 -3.97 7.13
C ILE A 201 31.49 -3.54 8.27
N LEU A 202 32.12 -4.49 8.95
CA LEU A 202 32.99 -4.27 10.10
C LEU A 202 34.44 -4.62 9.75
N SER A 203 35.37 -3.74 10.09
CA SER A 203 36.81 -4.01 10.06
C SER A 203 37.40 -3.74 11.44
N ARG A 204 38.14 -4.71 11.99
CA ARG A 204 38.73 -4.64 13.35
C ARG A 204 37.71 -4.20 14.41
N GLY A 205 36.46 -4.70 14.31
CA GLY A 205 35.36 -4.40 15.23
C GLY A 205 34.64 -3.06 15.00
N ARG A 206 35.09 -2.22 14.06
CA ARG A 206 34.47 -0.92 13.76
C ARG A 206 33.69 -0.97 12.45
N GLN A 207 32.52 -0.32 12.41
CA GLN A 207 31.74 -0.20 11.18
C GLN A 207 32.43 0.74 10.20
N LEU A 208 32.59 0.28 8.96
CA LEU A 208 33.07 1.08 7.86
C LEU A 208 32.02 2.12 7.48
N GLN A 209 32.46 3.36 7.29
CA GLN A 209 31.60 4.47 6.87
C GLN A 209 31.79 4.81 5.38
N ASN A 210 32.86 4.30 4.76
CA ASN A 210 33.17 4.58 3.36
C ASN A 210 32.20 3.82 2.43
N ILE A 211 31.41 4.58 1.69
CA ILE A 211 30.40 4.09 0.74
C ILE A 211 30.96 3.17 -0.33
N THR A 212 32.25 3.29 -0.71
CA THR A 212 32.86 2.45 -1.73
C THR A 212 32.82 0.96 -1.37
N HIS A 213 32.97 0.62 -0.08
CA HIS A 213 32.83 -0.78 0.36
C HIS A 213 31.40 -1.30 0.14
N TYR A 214 30.40 -0.46 0.41
CA TYR A 214 28.99 -0.78 0.19
C TYR A 214 28.62 -0.83 -1.29
N LYS A 215 29.24 0.01 -2.13
CA LYS A 215 29.06 -0.02 -3.58
C LYS A 215 29.50 -1.36 -4.17
N THR A 216 30.65 -1.89 -3.74
CA THR A 216 31.09 -3.23 -4.16
C THR A 216 30.19 -4.30 -3.55
N PHE A 217 29.95 -4.26 -2.24
CA PHE A 217 29.18 -5.28 -1.56
C PHE A 217 27.70 -5.29 -1.98
N LEU A 218 26.93 -4.30 -1.56
CA LEU A 218 25.48 -4.26 -1.77
C LEU A 218 25.14 -3.84 -3.19
N GLY A 219 25.93 -2.95 -3.80
CA GLY A 219 25.70 -2.50 -5.18
C GLY A 219 26.02 -3.56 -6.22
N GLN A 220 27.28 -3.97 -6.32
CA GLN A 220 27.74 -4.88 -7.39
C GLN A 220 27.39 -6.34 -7.10
N ILE A 221 27.75 -6.87 -5.93
CA ILE A 221 27.43 -8.26 -5.58
C ILE A 221 25.92 -8.41 -5.34
N GLY A 222 25.28 -7.49 -4.62
CA GLY A 222 23.83 -7.55 -4.40
C GLY A 222 23.00 -7.60 -5.68
N ARG A 223 23.39 -6.87 -6.72
CA ARG A 223 22.75 -6.94 -8.05
C ARG A 223 22.79 -8.35 -8.66
N GLN A 224 23.85 -9.13 -8.43
CA GLN A 224 23.93 -10.52 -8.92
C GLN A 224 22.84 -11.42 -8.32
N TYR A 225 22.34 -11.05 -7.13
CA TYR A 225 21.24 -11.73 -6.44
C TYR A 225 19.88 -11.09 -6.71
N SER A 226 19.79 -10.16 -7.68
CA SER A 226 18.58 -9.37 -7.95
C SER A 226 18.08 -8.63 -6.73
N LEU A 227 19.00 -8.07 -5.93
CA LEU A 227 18.68 -7.19 -4.82
C LEU A 227 19.01 -5.75 -5.17
N THR A 228 18.21 -4.81 -4.66
CA THR A 228 18.38 -3.38 -4.91
C THR A 228 19.12 -2.72 -3.75
N TRP A 229 20.17 -1.99 -4.09
CA TRP A 229 20.98 -1.23 -3.14
C TRP A 229 20.45 0.18 -2.90
N GLY A 230 20.26 0.53 -1.63
CA GLY A 230 19.80 1.86 -1.19
C GLY A 230 20.78 3.00 -1.51
N GLY A 231 22.04 2.68 -1.82
CA GLY A 231 23.00 3.67 -2.32
C GLY A 231 22.63 4.28 -3.68
N ASN A 232 21.69 3.67 -4.41
CA ASN A 232 21.19 4.17 -5.70
C ASN A 232 19.86 4.95 -5.59
N PHE A 233 19.31 5.13 -4.38
CA PHE A 233 18.04 5.85 -4.21
C PHE A 233 18.20 7.33 -4.52
N LEU A 234 17.25 7.89 -5.29
CA LEU A 234 17.31 9.27 -5.78
C LEU A 234 17.01 10.30 -4.68
N GLY A 235 16.08 9.98 -3.77
CA GLY A 235 15.59 10.88 -2.73
C GLY A 235 16.25 10.73 -1.36
N PHE A 236 16.80 9.56 -1.06
CA PHE A 236 17.36 9.21 0.24
C PHE A 236 18.39 8.09 0.08
N VAL A 237 19.64 8.48 -0.19
CA VAL A 237 20.76 7.54 -0.35
C VAL A 237 21.02 6.85 0.98
N ASP A 238 20.89 5.53 1.01
CA ASP A 238 21.04 4.70 2.21
C ASP A 238 22.09 3.58 1.95
N PRO A 239 23.39 3.85 2.20
CA PRO A 239 24.47 2.96 1.77
C PRO A 239 24.47 1.58 2.40
N ASN A 240 23.95 1.41 3.61
CA ASN A 240 23.90 0.13 4.31
C ASN A 240 22.65 -0.68 3.98
N HIS A 241 21.77 -0.17 3.13
CA HIS A 241 20.45 -0.74 2.87
C HIS A 241 20.41 -1.62 1.62
N ILE A 242 19.77 -2.77 1.71
CA ILE A 242 19.39 -3.62 0.58
C ILE A 242 17.89 -3.97 0.69
N GLN A 243 17.19 -4.03 -0.44
CA GLN A 243 15.78 -4.45 -0.48
C GLN A 243 15.49 -5.33 -1.69
N PHE A 244 14.40 -6.10 -1.61
CA PHE A 244 14.02 -7.06 -2.65
C PHE A 244 13.50 -6.36 -3.91
N PHE A 245 12.50 -5.49 -3.77
CA PHE A 245 11.97 -4.70 -4.90
C PHE A 245 12.71 -3.37 -5.01
N ALA A 246 12.86 -2.81 -6.20
CA ALA A 246 13.61 -1.57 -6.40
C ALA A 246 12.98 -0.36 -5.72
N ASN A 247 11.65 -0.30 -5.67
CA ASN A 247 10.90 0.72 -4.95
C ASN A 247 9.49 0.21 -4.60
N SER A 248 8.71 1.04 -3.92
CA SER A 248 7.34 0.69 -3.53
C SER A 248 6.39 0.52 -4.72
N ALA A 249 6.66 1.16 -5.87
CA ALA A 249 5.84 0.97 -7.08
C ALA A 249 5.99 -0.46 -7.62
N GLU A 250 7.23 -0.98 -7.69
CA GLU A 250 7.48 -2.36 -8.10
C GLU A 250 6.91 -3.37 -7.10
N LEU A 251 7.00 -3.10 -5.79
CA LEU A 251 6.35 -3.91 -4.77
C LEU A 251 4.85 -4.02 -5.01
N LEU A 252 4.16 -2.90 -5.27
CA LEU A 252 2.72 -2.89 -5.50
C LEU A 252 2.32 -3.53 -6.84
N ALA A 253 3.19 -3.47 -7.86
CA ALA A 253 2.96 -4.19 -9.10
C ALA A 253 2.98 -5.71 -8.91
N ASN A 254 3.83 -6.22 -8.01
CA ASN A 254 3.94 -7.65 -7.72
C ASN A 254 2.98 -8.13 -6.63
N ILE A 255 2.63 -7.25 -5.67
CA ILE A 255 1.77 -7.58 -4.52
C ILE A 255 0.72 -6.47 -4.33
N PRO A 256 -0.28 -6.38 -5.24
CA PRO A 256 -1.29 -5.32 -5.22
C PRO A 256 -2.08 -5.20 -3.91
N ALA A 257 -2.23 -6.32 -3.19
CA ALA A 257 -2.93 -6.37 -1.91
C ALA A 257 -2.36 -5.41 -0.85
N LEU A 258 -1.08 -5.04 -0.96
CA LEU A 258 -0.45 -4.09 -0.04
C LEU A 258 -0.85 -2.64 -0.27
N ARG A 259 -1.57 -2.31 -1.37
CA ARG A 259 -1.99 -0.92 -1.66
C ARG A 259 -2.74 -0.29 -0.48
N PHE A 260 -3.47 -1.10 0.29
CA PHE A 260 -4.19 -0.69 1.49
C PHE A 260 -3.31 0.10 2.48
N GLU A 261 -2.06 -0.33 2.69
CA GLU A 261 -1.12 0.37 3.59
C GLU A 261 -0.71 1.73 3.01
N TYR A 262 -0.52 1.79 1.69
CA TYR A 262 -0.01 2.97 1.00
C TYR A 262 -1.08 4.03 0.75
N GLU A 263 -2.31 3.63 0.46
CA GLU A 263 -3.43 4.55 0.20
C GLU A 263 -3.75 5.41 1.43
N ALA A 264 -3.54 4.88 2.64
CA ALA A 264 -3.59 5.63 3.89
C ALA A 264 -2.60 6.81 3.95
N TYR A 265 -1.58 6.87 3.07
CA TYR A 265 -0.63 7.97 2.99
C TYR A 265 -0.68 8.74 1.66
N GLY A 266 -1.73 8.56 0.84
CA GLY A 266 -1.86 9.19 -0.47
C GLY A 266 -1.62 10.71 -0.45
N ARG A 267 -2.23 11.42 0.50
CA ARG A 267 -2.03 12.87 0.68
C ARG A 267 -0.57 13.24 1.01
N TYR A 268 0.10 12.44 1.85
CA TYR A 268 1.51 12.66 2.18
C TYR A 268 2.38 12.60 0.93
N PHE A 269 2.20 11.57 0.10
CA PHE A 269 2.98 11.39 -1.13
C PHE A 269 2.75 12.52 -2.12
N LYS A 270 1.50 12.95 -2.35
CA LYS A 270 1.17 14.09 -3.22
C LYS A 270 1.82 15.38 -2.73
N ASN A 271 1.66 15.71 -1.45
CA ASN A 271 2.25 16.91 -0.84
C ASN A 271 3.78 16.91 -0.95
N ARG A 272 4.41 15.74 -0.77
CA ARG A 272 5.86 15.59 -0.94
C ARG A 272 6.30 15.90 -2.37
N VAL A 273 5.61 15.36 -3.38
CA VAL A 273 5.95 15.63 -4.79
C VAL A 273 5.78 17.11 -5.10
N GLN A 274 4.68 17.73 -4.69
CA GLN A 274 4.42 19.16 -4.88
C GLN A 274 5.52 20.02 -4.24
N ALA A 275 5.84 19.77 -2.96
CA ALA A 275 6.85 20.54 -2.23
C ALA A 275 8.26 20.40 -2.85
N MET A 276 8.66 19.18 -3.24
CA MET A 276 9.98 18.95 -3.83
C MET A 276 10.08 19.50 -5.25
N THR A 277 8.99 19.48 -6.01
CA THR A 277 8.93 20.09 -7.35
C THR A 277 9.01 21.61 -7.26
N ALA A 278 8.23 22.23 -6.36
CA ALA A 278 8.30 23.67 -6.09
C ALA A 278 9.70 24.12 -5.64
N ALA A 279 10.44 23.25 -4.93
CA ALA A 279 11.82 23.50 -4.51
C ALA A 279 12.88 23.21 -5.60
N GLY A 280 12.50 22.92 -6.84
CA GLY A 280 13.43 22.61 -7.95
C GLY A 280 14.14 21.26 -7.82
N LYS A 281 13.58 20.33 -7.03
CA LYS A 281 14.18 19.01 -6.70
C LYS A 281 13.31 17.85 -7.17
N ALA A 282 12.59 18.00 -8.29
CA ALA A 282 11.69 16.98 -8.82
C ALA A 282 12.35 15.61 -9.03
N ALA A 283 13.61 15.59 -9.51
CA ALA A 283 14.36 14.34 -9.71
C ALA A 283 14.55 13.50 -8.42
N LYS A 284 14.42 14.09 -7.23
CA LYS A 284 14.54 13.39 -5.94
C LYS A 284 13.26 12.68 -5.51
N VAL A 285 12.16 12.82 -6.25
CA VAL A 285 10.86 12.24 -5.94
C VAL A 285 10.30 11.36 -7.05
N GLU A 286 11.13 10.94 -8.01
CA GLU A 286 10.70 10.05 -9.10
C GLU A 286 10.13 8.71 -8.58
N ASP A 287 10.74 8.10 -7.56
CA ASP A 287 10.17 6.90 -6.92
C ASP A 287 8.79 7.16 -6.27
N THR A 288 8.57 8.37 -5.76
CA THR A 288 7.27 8.77 -5.20
C THR A 288 6.23 8.99 -6.30
N LYS A 289 6.62 9.58 -7.44
CA LYS A 289 5.75 9.71 -8.62
C LYS A 289 5.39 8.33 -9.19
N ALA A 290 6.35 7.41 -9.26
CA ALA A 290 6.11 6.04 -9.71
C ALA A 290 5.14 5.31 -8.76
N LEU A 291 5.29 5.49 -7.45
CA LEU A 291 4.36 4.95 -6.46
C LEU A 291 2.94 5.51 -6.66
N LEU A 292 2.80 6.82 -6.82
CA LEU A 292 1.49 7.45 -7.09
C LEU A 292 0.87 6.93 -8.38
N ALA A 293 1.65 6.77 -9.45
CA ALA A 293 1.18 6.16 -10.69
C ALA A 293 0.74 4.69 -10.50
N ALA A 294 1.47 3.88 -9.72
CA ALA A 294 1.08 2.51 -9.43
C ALA A 294 -0.23 2.45 -8.62
N LEU A 295 -0.36 3.30 -7.60
CA LEU A 295 -1.59 3.43 -6.81
C LEU A 295 -2.77 3.85 -7.69
N HIS A 296 -2.58 4.85 -8.56
CA HIS A 296 -3.59 5.27 -9.52
C HIS A 296 -4.12 4.10 -10.35
N GLN A 297 -3.23 3.30 -10.94
CA GLN A 297 -3.62 2.17 -11.79
C GLN A 297 -4.36 1.10 -11.00
N LEU A 298 -3.93 0.82 -9.77
CA LEU A 298 -4.63 -0.13 -8.90
C LEU A 298 -6.00 0.40 -8.46
N HIS A 299 -6.15 1.71 -8.30
CA HIS A 299 -7.34 2.34 -7.75
C HIS A 299 -8.35 2.78 -8.81
N LYS A 300 -7.94 2.88 -10.08
CA LYS A 300 -8.80 3.30 -11.19
C LYS A 300 -10.09 2.48 -11.27
N GLY A 301 -11.23 3.17 -11.32
CA GLY A 301 -12.56 2.56 -11.38
C GLY A 301 -13.05 1.96 -10.05
N GLN A 302 -12.27 2.08 -8.97
CA GLN A 302 -12.65 1.58 -7.64
C GLN A 302 -13.26 2.70 -6.78
N ALA A 303 -13.77 2.36 -5.60
CA ALA A 303 -14.37 3.32 -4.69
C ALA A 303 -13.33 4.25 -4.06
N CYS A 304 -13.68 5.53 -3.89
CA CYS A 304 -12.82 6.52 -3.25
C CYS A 304 -13.60 7.48 -2.35
N VAL A 305 -12.90 8.07 -1.38
CA VAL A 305 -13.44 9.09 -0.47
C VAL A 305 -13.18 10.48 -1.05
N CYS A 306 -14.21 11.32 -1.13
CA CYS A 306 -14.10 12.68 -1.66
C CYS A 306 -13.69 13.68 -0.57
N ASP A 307 -12.40 14.03 -0.52
CA ASP A 307 -11.73 14.82 0.52
C ASP A 307 -12.43 16.12 1.01
N THR A 308 -13.36 16.71 0.26
CA THR A 308 -14.01 17.99 0.63
C THR A 308 -15.45 17.86 1.12
N LEU A 309 -16.13 16.72 0.94
CA LEU A 309 -17.56 16.53 1.26
C LEU A 309 -17.90 15.13 1.80
N ALA A 310 -16.89 14.33 2.14
CA ALA A 310 -17.10 12.90 2.36
C ALA A 310 -17.77 12.56 3.68
N GLU A 311 -17.37 13.16 4.80
CA GLU A 311 -17.97 12.81 6.10
C GLU A 311 -19.40 13.35 6.19
N ARG A 312 -20.34 12.45 6.50
CA ARG A 312 -21.77 12.73 6.62
C ARG A 312 -22.29 12.32 7.98
N PRO A 313 -23.35 12.96 8.49
CA PRO A 313 -24.08 12.44 9.63
C PRO A 313 -24.59 11.03 9.33
N THR A 314 -24.32 10.09 10.24
CA THR A 314 -24.88 8.74 10.17
C THR A 314 -26.41 8.81 10.26
N SER A 315 -27.10 8.29 9.24
CA SER A 315 -28.55 8.39 9.14
C SER A 315 -29.28 7.55 10.21
N LEU A 316 -30.52 7.92 10.52
CA LEU A 316 -31.38 7.14 11.43
C LEU A 316 -31.58 5.70 10.95
N PHE A 317 -31.68 5.49 9.64
CA PHE A 317 -31.77 4.15 9.05
C PHE A 317 -30.54 3.28 9.42
N ILE A 318 -29.33 3.81 9.26
CA ILE A 318 -28.09 3.10 9.61
C ILE A 318 -28.00 2.83 11.12
N ARG A 319 -28.44 3.78 11.95
CA ARG A 319 -28.50 3.59 13.41
C ARG A 319 -29.51 2.50 13.80
N ASN A 320 -30.67 2.46 13.15
CA ASN A 320 -31.67 1.42 13.39
C ASN A 320 -31.18 0.05 12.91
N LEU A 321 -30.42 0.00 11.80
CA LEU A 321 -29.81 -1.23 11.32
C LEU A 321 -28.82 -1.82 12.33
N ALA A 322 -28.11 -0.99 13.09
CA ALA A 322 -27.27 -1.45 14.20
C ALA A 322 -28.06 -2.14 15.31
N LEU A 323 -29.31 -1.74 15.55
CA LEU A 323 -30.21 -2.44 16.47
C LEU A 323 -30.62 -3.80 15.91
N GLU A 324 -30.86 -3.91 14.60
CA GLU A 324 -31.15 -5.20 13.96
C GLU A 324 -29.95 -6.16 14.01
N ALA A 325 -28.74 -5.65 13.89
CA ALA A 325 -27.51 -6.43 13.99
C ALA A 325 -27.39 -7.17 15.35
N THR A 326 -28.03 -6.67 16.41
CA THR A 326 -28.06 -7.36 17.71
C THR A 326 -28.70 -8.74 17.63
N LYS A 327 -29.63 -8.96 16.69
CA LYS A 327 -30.23 -10.28 16.40
C LYS A 327 -29.21 -11.27 15.86
N ALA A 328 -28.15 -10.76 15.22
CA ALA A 328 -27.01 -11.54 14.74
C ALA A 328 -25.90 -11.68 15.79
N GLY A 329 -26.05 -11.10 17.00
CA GLY A 329 -25.09 -11.19 18.10
C GLY A 329 -24.21 -9.95 18.30
N TYR A 330 -24.37 -8.90 17.48
CA TYR A 330 -23.64 -7.64 17.61
C TYR A 330 -23.90 -6.95 18.95
N GLN A 331 -22.82 -6.49 19.62
CA GLN A 331 -22.89 -5.73 20.86
C GLN A 331 -22.27 -4.34 20.68
N SER A 332 -23.08 -3.29 20.72
CA SER A 332 -22.62 -1.92 20.41
C SER A 332 -21.55 -1.35 21.34
N GLY A 333 -21.42 -1.86 22.57
CA GLY A 333 -20.37 -1.45 23.52
C GLY A 333 -19.05 -2.23 23.39
N ARG A 334 -18.98 -3.22 22.51
CA ARG A 334 -17.81 -4.11 22.36
C ARG A 334 -17.36 -4.29 20.92
N ASP A 335 -18.29 -4.35 19.98
CA ASP A 335 -18.07 -4.79 18.61
C ASP A 335 -18.07 -3.61 17.63
N ILE A 336 -17.36 -3.77 16.51
CA ILE A 336 -17.33 -2.80 15.42
C ILE A 336 -18.35 -3.21 14.36
N LEU A 337 -19.08 -2.22 13.81
CA LEU A 337 -20.02 -2.43 12.72
C LEU A 337 -19.60 -1.62 11.48
N ILE A 338 -19.52 -2.29 10.33
CA ILE A 338 -19.30 -1.68 9.02
C ILE A 338 -20.51 -1.91 8.13
N ILE A 339 -21.01 -0.86 7.50
CA ILE A 339 -22.16 -0.93 6.60
C ILE A 339 -21.83 -0.20 5.29
N GLY A 340 -21.80 -0.95 4.18
CA GLY A 340 -21.74 -0.37 2.84
C GLY A 340 -23.13 -0.17 2.24
N ASN A 341 -23.56 1.05 2.01
CA ASN A 341 -24.83 1.34 1.32
C ASN A 341 -24.56 1.67 -0.16
N LEU A 342 -24.87 0.73 -1.05
CA LEU A 342 -24.60 0.87 -2.48
C LEU A 342 -25.56 1.87 -3.11
N ASP A 343 -26.82 1.89 -2.66
CA ASP A 343 -27.86 2.78 -3.17
C ASP A 343 -27.54 4.26 -2.90
N GLN A 344 -26.90 4.53 -1.78
CA GLN A 344 -26.49 5.88 -1.37
C GLN A 344 -25.01 6.18 -1.66
N HIS A 345 -24.24 5.20 -2.14
CA HIS A 345 -22.79 5.25 -2.29
C HIS A 345 -22.10 5.75 -1.02
N THR A 346 -22.34 5.08 0.10
CA THR A 346 -21.71 5.43 1.39
C THR A 346 -21.15 4.22 2.10
N THR A 347 -20.08 4.38 2.88
CA THR A 347 -19.68 3.41 3.90
C THR A 347 -19.81 4.03 5.29
N SER A 348 -20.26 3.24 6.28
CA SER A 348 -20.47 3.68 7.65
C SER A 348 -19.74 2.78 8.64
N LEU A 349 -19.10 3.36 9.63
CA LEU A 349 -18.49 2.71 10.79
C LEU A 349 -19.26 3.11 12.05
N ILE A 350 -19.64 2.13 12.86
CA ILE A 350 -20.06 2.33 14.26
C ILE A 350 -19.04 1.63 15.15
N HIS A 351 -18.37 2.40 15.99
CA HIS A 351 -17.29 1.95 16.87
C HIS A 351 -17.82 1.79 18.31
N PRO A 352 -17.30 0.84 19.12
CA PRO A 352 -17.78 0.60 20.47
C PRO A 352 -17.61 1.77 21.45
N THR A 353 -16.81 2.77 21.10
CA THR A 353 -16.68 4.03 21.86
C THR A 353 -17.85 4.99 21.65
N GLY A 354 -18.83 4.63 20.81
CA GLY A 354 -19.94 5.50 20.40
C GLY A 354 -19.61 6.39 19.20
N VAL A 355 -18.36 6.38 18.72
CA VAL A 355 -17.97 7.09 17.49
C VAL A 355 -18.69 6.47 16.29
N GLN A 356 -19.32 7.33 15.49
CA GLN A 356 -19.97 6.96 14.24
C GLN A 356 -19.40 7.82 13.12
N LYS A 357 -18.99 7.20 12.03
CA LYS A 357 -18.47 7.90 10.85
C LYS A 357 -19.15 7.36 9.61
N THR A 358 -19.61 8.24 8.74
CA THR A 358 -20.16 7.86 7.43
C THR A 358 -19.44 8.63 6.35
N PHE A 359 -18.94 7.95 5.33
CA PHE A 359 -18.28 8.57 4.20
C PHE A 359 -19.08 8.35 2.92
N ARG A 360 -19.29 9.42 2.15
CA ARG A 360 -19.72 9.31 0.74
C ARG A 360 -18.56 8.81 -0.11
N LEU A 361 -18.87 7.87 -0.98
CA LEU A 361 -17.95 7.27 -1.92
C LEU A 361 -18.29 7.74 -3.35
N GLY A 362 -17.25 7.91 -4.16
CA GLY A 362 -17.33 8.08 -5.60
C GLY A 362 -16.51 7.01 -6.32
N VAL A 363 -16.30 7.19 -7.61
CA VAL A 363 -15.44 6.33 -8.44
C VAL A 363 -14.13 7.06 -8.73
N TRP A 364 -13.01 6.39 -8.53
CA TRP A 364 -11.69 6.96 -8.79
C TRP A 364 -11.41 7.03 -10.30
N GLN A 365 -10.98 8.21 -10.77
CA GLN A 365 -10.70 8.50 -12.18
C GLN A 365 -9.22 8.77 -12.44
#